data_AF-A0A173UCA5-F1
#
_entry.id   AF-A0A173UCA5-F1
#
_cell.length_a   1.000
_cell.length_b   1.000
_cell.length_c   1.000
_cell.angle_alpha   90.00
_cell.angle_beta   90.00
_cell.angle_gamma   90.00
#
_symmetry.space_group_name_H-M   'P 1'
#
loop_
_entity.id
_entity.type
_entity.pdbx_description
1 polymer ?
#
loop_
_entity_poly.entity_id
_entity_poly.type
_entity_poly.pdbx_seq_one_letter_code
_entity_poly.pdbx_strand_id
1 'polypeptide(L)'
;MCSYKEINEWFKWKNTPVKDRKLQSVEEKFNDYTKICGGDNETDVLYNILYLYAIGLYIKTRSEPNMEYFVSNRIQSGRQYLHSLKYINSHRDPDIDKCLNPLAAVYFSYGNLTVMWPGGNTLKGSGNNGYYDNPDIFFRKYKEWFLVLKGKEYAFLNVFVKRIEDEKFESLKTFVDSFKDLSEFAKYINEIVKIINNRTEKIEQYLKSKTINSDYNNN
;
A
#
# COMPACT_ATOMS: atom_id res chain seq x y z
N MET A 1 -3.12 -20.15 3.45
CA MET A 1 -3.05 -18.69 3.25
C MET A 1 -2.50 -18.02 4.50
N CYS A 2 -1.31 -17.41 4.45
CA CYS A 2 -0.88 -16.47 5.50
C CYS A 2 -1.58 -15.12 5.25
N SER A 3 -2.78 -14.96 5.79
CA SER A 3 -3.51 -13.69 5.88
C SER A 3 -3.80 -13.41 7.35
N TYR A 4 -3.56 -12.19 7.80
CA TYR A 4 -3.80 -11.79 9.18
C TYR A 4 -5.25 -11.39 9.31
N LYS A 5 -6.06 -12.14 10.06
CA LYS A 5 -7.50 -11.85 10.20
C LYS A 5 -7.73 -10.52 10.90
N GLU A 6 -6.75 -10.10 11.69
CA GLU A 6 -6.78 -8.86 12.45
C GLU A 6 -5.46 -8.10 12.32
N ILE A 7 -5.55 -6.77 12.40
CA ILE A 7 -4.43 -5.84 12.39
C ILE A 7 -3.42 -6.17 13.51
N ASN A 8 -3.89 -6.74 14.63
CA ASN A 8 -3.04 -7.16 15.74
C ASN A 8 -2.07 -8.28 15.34
N GLU A 9 -2.50 -9.23 14.53
CA GLU A 9 -1.62 -10.28 14.03
C GLU A 9 -0.59 -9.71 13.05
N TRP A 10 -1.00 -8.75 12.22
CA TRP A 10 -0.10 -8.03 11.33
C TRP A 10 0.97 -7.25 12.13
N PHE A 11 0.59 -6.56 13.21
CA PHE A 11 1.56 -5.87 14.07
C PHE A 11 2.48 -6.84 14.80
N LYS A 12 2.00 -7.99 15.25
CA LYS A 12 2.86 -9.04 15.82
C LYS A 12 3.93 -9.44 14.81
N TRP A 13 3.52 -9.74 13.57
CA TRP A 13 4.44 -10.04 12.47
C TRP A 13 5.44 -8.91 12.19
N LYS A 14 4.97 -7.66 12.07
CA LYS A 14 5.82 -6.52 11.75
C LYS A 14 6.81 -6.22 12.88
N ASN A 15 6.45 -6.49 14.13
CA ASN A 15 7.33 -6.34 15.29
C ASN A 15 8.29 -7.53 15.49
N THR A 16 8.02 -8.69 14.89
CA THR A 16 9.00 -9.78 14.87
C THR A 16 10.25 -9.35 14.07
N PRO A 17 11.47 -9.57 14.60
CA PRO A 17 12.70 -9.30 13.84
C PRO A 17 12.69 -10.03 12.50
N VAL A 18 13.21 -9.40 11.44
CA VAL A 18 13.10 -9.92 10.06
C VAL A 18 13.60 -11.37 9.94
N LYS A 19 14.74 -11.67 10.58
CA LYS A 19 15.35 -13.02 10.63
C LYS A 19 14.45 -14.10 11.24
N ASP A 20 13.50 -13.70 12.08
CA ASP A 20 12.61 -14.60 12.84
C ASP A 20 11.20 -14.66 12.22
N ARG A 21 10.94 -13.91 11.14
CA ARG A 21 9.65 -13.93 10.45
C ARG A 21 9.57 -15.17 9.56
N LYS A 22 8.45 -15.90 9.65
CA LYS A 22 8.12 -16.99 8.71
C LYS A 22 7.98 -16.51 7.26
N LEU A 23 7.60 -15.26 7.09
CA LEU A 23 7.47 -14.60 5.80
C LEU A 23 8.03 -13.18 5.96
N GLN A 24 9.05 -12.82 5.21
CA GLN A 24 9.75 -11.55 5.38
C GLN A 24 9.01 -10.40 4.69
N SER A 25 8.39 -10.66 3.53
CA SER A 25 7.69 -9.64 2.73
C SER A 25 6.54 -10.19 1.86
N VAL A 26 5.82 -9.30 1.17
CA VAL A 26 4.76 -9.68 0.22
C VAL A 26 5.39 -10.23 -1.07
N GLU A 27 6.48 -9.61 -1.51
CA GLU A 27 7.31 -9.98 -2.66
C GLU A 27 7.82 -11.41 -2.53
N GLU A 28 8.33 -11.79 -1.35
CA GLU A 28 8.80 -13.15 -1.08
C GLU A 28 7.67 -14.17 -1.17
N LYS A 29 6.47 -13.82 -0.66
CA LYS A 29 5.30 -14.71 -0.69
C LYS A 29 4.87 -15.03 -2.12
N PHE A 30 5.00 -14.04 -3.01
CA PHE A 30 4.51 -14.06 -4.38
C PHE A 30 5.66 -13.93 -5.38
N ASN A 31 6.74 -14.67 -5.13
CA ASN A 31 7.98 -14.63 -5.92
C ASN A 31 7.74 -14.90 -7.42
N ASP A 32 6.80 -15.79 -7.74
CA ASP A 32 6.38 -16.06 -9.12
C ASP A 32 5.88 -14.81 -9.84
N TYR A 33 4.96 -14.07 -9.22
CA TYR A 33 4.45 -12.81 -9.75
C TYR A 33 5.50 -11.69 -9.67
N THR A 34 6.34 -11.69 -8.63
CA THR A 34 7.46 -10.74 -8.50
C THR A 34 8.42 -10.84 -9.69
N LYS A 35 8.80 -12.07 -10.08
CA LYS A 35 9.65 -12.31 -11.26
C LYS A 35 9.02 -11.80 -12.55
N ILE A 36 7.72 -12.02 -12.73
CA ILE A 36 6.96 -11.50 -13.90
C ILE A 36 6.98 -9.97 -13.92
N CYS A 37 6.94 -9.34 -12.75
CA CYS A 37 6.98 -7.89 -12.62
C CYS A 37 8.36 -7.26 -12.84
N GLY A 38 9.42 -8.06 -13.07
CA GLY A 38 10.79 -7.56 -13.24
C GLY A 38 11.74 -7.87 -12.07
N GLY A 39 11.25 -8.56 -11.03
CA GLY A 39 12.02 -8.94 -9.84
C GLY A 39 11.90 -7.96 -8.68
N ASP A 40 12.58 -8.26 -7.56
CA ASP A 40 12.43 -7.56 -6.27
C ASP A 40 12.77 -6.06 -6.33
N ASN A 41 13.59 -5.63 -7.29
CA ASN A 41 13.93 -4.21 -7.48
C ASN A 41 12.87 -3.44 -8.29
N GLU A 42 11.93 -4.16 -8.90
CA GLU A 42 10.85 -3.64 -9.75
C GLU A 42 9.46 -3.96 -9.19
N THR A 43 9.39 -4.35 -7.92
CA THR A 43 8.12 -4.53 -7.22
C THR A 43 8.13 -3.83 -5.88
N ASP A 44 6.92 -3.54 -5.40
CA ASP A 44 6.71 -3.02 -4.07
C ASP A 44 5.27 -3.32 -3.60
N VAL A 45 5.04 -3.14 -2.31
CA VAL A 45 3.70 -3.17 -1.71
C VAL A 45 2.91 -1.96 -2.21
N LEU A 46 1.70 -2.23 -2.68
CA LEU A 46 0.78 -1.22 -3.20
C LEU A 46 0.26 -0.32 -2.08
N TYR A 47 -0.28 -0.90 -1.00
CA TYR A 47 -0.78 -0.17 0.17
C TYR A 47 -0.10 -0.62 1.46
N ASN A 48 0.49 0.33 2.19
CA ASN A 48 1.18 0.05 3.45
C ASN A 48 0.32 0.39 4.67
N ILE A 49 0.20 -0.58 5.57
CA ILE A 49 -0.57 -0.44 6.80
C ILE A 49 0.00 0.65 7.72
N LEU A 50 1.31 0.80 7.87
CA LEU A 50 1.89 1.83 8.76
C LEU A 50 1.54 3.22 8.28
N TYR A 51 1.62 3.44 6.97
CA TYR A 51 1.24 4.71 6.36
C TYR A 51 -0.23 5.02 6.62
N LEU A 52 -1.13 4.08 6.32
CA LEU A 52 -2.56 4.26 6.54
C LEU A 52 -2.93 4.38 8.03
N TYR A 53 -2.19 3.72 8.93
CA TYR A 53 -2.35 3.88 10.37
C TYR A 53 -2.03 5.30 10.82
N ALA A 54 -0.92 5.86 10.33
CA ALA A 54 -0.54 7.24 10.60
C ALA A 54 -1.61 8.24 10.11
N ILE A 55 -2.22 7.99 8.95
CA ILE A 55 -3.35 8.79 8.47
C ILE A 55 -4.55 8.69 9.41
N GLY A 56 -4.90 7.47 9.85
CA GLY A 56 -5.97 7.27 10.83
C GLY A 56 -5.72 8.04 12.13
N LEU A 57 -4.47 8.03 12.63
CA LEU A 57 -4.09 8.76 13.84
C LEU A 57 -4.30 10.26 13.66
N TYR A 58 -3.85 10.81 12.54
CA TYR A 58 -4.07 12.21 12.22
C TYR A 58 -5.55 12.60 12.17
N ILE A 59 -6.37 11.79 11.49
CA ILE A 59 -7.81 12.05 11.33
C ILE A 59 -8.49 12.09 12.70
N LYS A 60 -8.08 11.23 13.63
CA LYS A 60 -8.63 11.17 14.99
C LYS A 60 -8.23 12.39 15.84
N THR A 61 -6.97 12.83 15.73
CA THR A 61 -6.42 13.84 16.63
C THR A 61 -6.62 15.28 16.18
N ARG A 62 -6.84 15.54 14.88
CA ARG A 62 -7.03 16.90 14.35
C ARG A 62 -8.28 17.64 14.85
N SER A 63 -9.23 16.94 15.46
CA SER A 63 -10.42 17.53 16.11
C SER A 63 -10.14 17.99 17.55
N GLU A 64 -8.94 17.76 18.10
CA GLU A 64 -8.56 18.20 19.43
C GLU A 64 -7.90 19.60 19.38
N PRO A 65 -8.46 20.61 20.07
CA PRO A 65 -8.09 22.03 19.87
C PRO A 65 -6.66 22.42 20.30
N ASN A 66 -5.89 21.52 20.93
CA ASN A 66 -4.57 21.80 21.48
C ASN A 66 -3.46 20.85 20.99
N MET A 67 -3.72 20.00 19.99
CA MET A 67 -2.66 19.19 19.39
C MET A 67 -1.99 19.94 18.25
N GLU A 68 -1.07 20.85 18.58
CA GLU A 68 -0.01 21.27 17.66
C GLU A 68 0.88 20.06 17.31
N TYR A 69 0.39 19.25 16.36
CA TYR A 69 1.10 18.35 15.45
C TYR A 69 2.37 17.65 15.97
N PHE A 70 2.22 16.41 16.43
CA PHE A 70 3.27 15.38 16.34
C PHE A 70 3.03 14.39 15.19
N VAL A 71 2.25 14.74 14.16
CA VAL A 71 2.54 14.17 12.83
C VAL A 71 3.82 14.82 12.38
N SER A 72 4.94 14.29 12.86
CA SER A 72 6.25 14.81 12.55
C SER A 72 6.48 14.59 11.07
N ASN A 73 6.07 15.55 10.23
CA ASN A 73 6.75 15.83 8.98
C ASN A 73 8.17 16.32 9.33
N ARG A 74 8.96 15.47 10.01
CA ARG A 74 10.39 15.69 10.10
C ARG A 74 10.89 15.36 8.71
N ILE A 75 11.14 16.41 7.94
CA ILE A 75 12.07 16.33 6.81
C ILE A 75 13.46 16.31 7.46
N GLN A 76 14.03 15.12 7.67
CA GLN A 76 15.40 15.00 8.15
C GLN A 76 16.27 14.62 6.95
N SER A 77 17.23 15.48 6.61
CA SER A 77 18.13 15.29 5.46
C SER A 77 17.38 15.06 4.13
N GLY A 78 16.29 15.81 3.92
CA GLY A 78 15.43 15.71 2.72
C GLY A 78 14.33 14.64 2.80
N ARG A 79 14.36 13.72 3.77
CA ARG A 79 13.40 12.60 3.92
C ARG A 79 12.24 12.95 4.83
N GLN A 80 11.00 12.87 4.35
CA GLN A 80 9.79 12.99 5.19
C GLN A 80 9.57 11.65 5.91
N TYR A 81 9.37 11.66 7.22
CA TYR A 81 9.09 10.46 7.99
C TYR A 81 7.63 10.46 8.48
N LEU A 82 6.71 9.80 7.76
CA LEU A 82 5.38 9.49 8.33
C LEU A 82 5.53 8.30 9.30
N HIS A 83 5.82 8.61 10.56
CA HIS A 83 5.82 7.77 11.78
C HIS A 83 6.56 6.41 11.75
N SER A 84 7.47 6.22 12.70
CA SER A 84 8.15 4.94 12.92
C SER A 84 7.19 3.87 13.48
N LEU A 85 7.50 2.58 13.23
CA LEU A 85 6.81 1.44 13.87
C LEU A 85 6.76 1.60 15.40
N LYS A 86 7.84 2.09 16.01
CA LYS A 86 7.92 2.39 17.45
C LYS A 86 6.85 3.39 17.89
N TYR A 87 6.70 4.49 17.15
CA TYR A 87 5.68 5.50 17.45
C TYR A 87 4.27 4.93 17.31
N ILE A 88 3.99 4.22 16.22
CA ILE A 88 2.66 3.65 15.99
C ILE A 88 2.32 2.64 17.09
N ASN A 89 3.27 1.81 17.51
CA ASN A 89 3.06 0.88 18.63
C ASN A 89 2.71 1.59 19.94
N SER A 90 3.27 2.77 20.23
CA SER A 90 2.98 3.52 21.46
C SER A 90 1.71 4.35 21.39
N HIS A 91 1.12 4.52 20.22
CA HIS A 91 -0.11 5.30 19.98
C HIS A 91 -1.19 4.43 19.30
N ARG A 92 -1.19 3.13 19.56
CA ARG A 92 -2.22 2.22 19.02
C ARG A 92 -3.58 2.65 19.52
N ASP A 93 -4.54 2.63 18.62
CA ASP A 93 -5.90 3.06 18.86
C ASP A 93 -6.89 2.00 18.34
N PRO A 94 -7.84 1.53 19.18
CA PRO A 94 -8.80 0.49 18.79
C PRO A 94 -9.72 0.87 17.63
N ASP A 95 -10.06 2.15 17.46
CA ASP A 95 -10.95 2.59 16.37
C ASP A 95 -10.22 2.54 15.03
N ILE A 96 -8.94 2.93 15.03
CA ILE A 96 -8.07 2.83 13.84
C ILE A 96 -7.78 1.36 13.51
N ASP A 97 -7.55 0.54 14.54
CA ASP A 97 -7.39 -0.91 14.38
C ASP A 97 -8.59 -1.52 13.66
N LYS A 98 -9.81 -1.16 14.11
CA LYS A 98 -11.05 -1.60 13.49
C LYS A 98 -11.17 -1.16 12.03
N CYS A 99 -10.75 0.07 11.72
CA CYS A 99 -10.73 0.57 10.33
C CYS A 99 -9.80 -0.24 9.43
N LEU A 100 -8.66 -0.71 9.94
CA LEU A 100 -7.61 -1.37 9.16
C LEU A 100 -7.68 -2.90 9.15
N ASN A 101 -8.49 -3.52 10.00
CA ASN A 101 -8.72 -4.98 9.99
C ASN A 101 -9.04 -5.54 8.59
N PRO A 102 -9.93 -4.93 7.78
CA PRO A 102 -10.20 -5.40 6.42
C PRO A 102 -8.95 -5.42 5.52
N LEU A 103 -8.07 -4.42 5.67
CA LEU A 103 -6.82 -4.37 4.91
C LEU A 103 -5.81 -5.42 5.41
N ALA A 104 -5.70 -5.63 6.72
CA ALA A 104 -4.83 -6.67 7.29
C ALA A 104 -5.17 -8.07 6.73
N ALA A 105 -6.47 -8.35 6.57
CA ALA A 105 -6.98 -9.59 6.01
C ALA A 105 -6.52 -9.87 4.58
N VAL A 106 -6.25 -8.83 3.79
CA VAL A 106 -5.84 -8.94 2.38
C VAL A 106 -4.43 -8.42 2.11
N TYR A 107 -3.68 -8.06 3.16
CA TYR A 107 -2.37 -7.42 3.02
C TYR A 107 -1.37 -8.30 2.26
N PHE A 108 -1.41 -9.61 2.52
CA PHE A 108 -0.60 -10.60 1.84
C PHE A 108 -1.39 -11.29 0.72
N SER A 109 -1.85 -10.50 -0.25
CA SER A 109 -2.51 -10.98 -1.47
C SER A 109 -1.78 -10.47 -2.71
N TYR A 110 -1.86 -11.18 -3.84
CA TYR A 110 -1.25 -10.77 -5.11
C TYR A 110 -1.61 -9.32 -5.47
N GLY A 111 -2.86 -8.94 -5.24
CA GLY A 111 -3.35 -7.61 -5.59
C GLY A 111 -2.78 -6.46 -4.73
N ASN A 112 -2.08 -6.76 -3.63
CA ASN A 112 -1.34 -5.76 -2.86
C ASN A 112 0.14 -5.68 -3.25
N LEU A 113 0.58 -6.46 -4.25
CA LEU A 113 1.88 -6.32 -4.90
C LEU A 113 1.71 -5.53 -6.19
N THR A 114 2.60 -4.58 -6.45
CA THR A 114 2.58 -3.78 -7.67
C THR A 114 3.94 -3.72 -8.33
N VAL A 115 3.94 -3.74 -9.66
CA VAL A 115 5.12 -3.39 -10.44
C VAL A 115 5.47 -1.93 -10.21
N MET A 116 6.76 -1.68 -10.04
CA MET A 116 7.41 -0.38 -9.88
C MET A 116 8.61 -0.36 -10.83
N TRP A 117 8.83 0.71 -11.56
CA TRP A 117 10.05 0.80 -12.40
C TRP A 117 11.29 1.07 -11.52
N PRO A 118 12.55 0.79 -11.94
CA PRO A 118 13.74 1.02 -11.14
C PRO A 118 13.88 2.44 -10.56
N GLY A 119 13.32 3.46 -11.23
CA GLY A 119 13.23 4.82 -10.71
C GLY A 119 12.03 5.09 -9.78
N GLY A 120 10.96 4.29 -9.89
CA GLY A 120 9.76 4.39 -9.06
C GLY A 120 10.06 4.08 -7.59
N ASN A 121 10.90 3.08 -7.31
CA ASN A 121 11.35 2.78 -5.95
C ASN A 121 12.21 3.91 -5.36
N THR A 122 13.00 4.63 -6.17
CA THR A 122 13.71 5.83 -5.70
C THR A 122 12.76 6.99 -5.40
N LEU A 123 11.77 7.22 -6.27
CA LEU A 123 10.77 8.30 -6.11
C LEU A 123 9.81 8.05 -4.95
N LYS A 124 9.46 6.79 -4.70
CA LYS A 124 8.56 6.34 -3.63
C LYS A 124 9.29 6.17 -2.29
N GLY A 125 10.45 5.50 -2.31
CA GLY A 125 11.14 4.97 -1.12
C GLY A 125 11.96 5.97 -0.30
N SER A 126 12.15 7.20 -0.77
CA SER A 126 12.93 8.20 -0.03
C SER A 126 12.08 9.10 0.87
N GLY A 127 10.75 9.03 0.79
CA GLY A 127 9.89 9.90 1.58
C GLY A 127 10.01 11.37 1.28
N ASN A 128 10.87 11.81 0.35
CA ASN A 128 11.14 13.23 0.10
C ASN A 128 9.94 14.05 -0.42
N ASN A 129 8.75 13.44 -0.49
CA ASN A 129 7.67 13.86 -1.35
C ASN A 129 6.26 13.54 -0.81
N GLY A 130 6.10 12.71 0.23
CA GLY A 130 4.81 12.52 0.91
C GLY A 130 3.83 11.56 0.25
N TYR A 131 4.30 10.63 -0.60
CA TYR A 131 3.47 9.68 -1.36
C TYR A 131 3.69 8.22 -0.98
N TYR A 132 4.15 7.97 0.25
CA TYR A 132 4.45 6.63 0.74
C TYR A 132 3.30 5.67 0.46
N ASP A 133 3.61 4.60 -0.27
CA ASP A 133 2.76 3.41 -0.44
C ASP A 133 1.26 3.72 -0.59
N ASN A 134 0.95 4.78 -1.35
CA ASN A 134 -0.39 5.16 -1.76
C ASN A 134 -0.38 5.42 -3.27
N PRO A 135 -0.84 4.45 -4.09
CA PRO A 135 -0.83 4.55 -5.54
C PRO A 135 -1.70 5.69 -6.05
N ASP A 136 -2.75 6.07 -5.34
CA ASP A 136 -3.66 7.13 -5.79
C ASP A 136 -2.93 8.48 -5.85
N ILE A 137 -2.17 8.81 -4.80
CA ILE A 137 -1.41 10.06 -4.73
C ILE A 137 -0.15 9.96 -5.60
N PHE A 138 0.55 8.83 -5.57
CA PHE A 138 1.78 8.62 -6.35
C PHE A 138 1.51 8.73 -7.86
N PHE A 139 0.54 7.97 -8.38
CA PHE A 139 0.21 7.99 -9.81
C PHE A 139 -0.45 9.28 -10.27
N ARG A 140 -1.12 10.01 -9.37
CA ARG A 140 -1.62 11.36 -9.69
C ARG A 140 -0.48 12.35 -9.87
N LYS A 141 0.57 12.30 -9.04
CA LYS A 141 1.74 13.17 -9.21
C LYS A 141 2.58 12.77 -10.41
N TYR A 142 2.78 11.47 -10.60
CA TYR A 142 3.61 10.93 -11.67
C TYR A 142 2.77 10.17 -12.70
N LYS A 143 1.94 10.91 -13.42
CA LYS A 143 0.99 10.34 -14.39
C LYS A 143 1.69 9.61 -15.52
N GLU A 144 2.86 10.08 -15.93
CA GLU A 144 3.69 9.42 -16.94
C GLU A 144 4.05 7.99 -16.51
N TRP A 145 4.38 7.76 -15.24
CA TRP A 145 4.68 6.42 -14.73
C TRP A 145 3.45 5.54 -14.71
N PHE A 146 2.30 6.09 -14.33
CA PHE A 146 1.05 5.37 -14.42
C PHE A 146 0.76 4.91 -15.85
N LEU A 147 0.93 5.78 -16.84
CA LEU A 147 0.68 5.43 -18.25
C LEU A 147 1.61 4.32 -18.75
N VAL A 148 2.91 4.40 -18.41
CA VAL A 148 3.90 3.37 -18.77
C VAL A 148 3.56 2.03 -18.12
N LEU A 149 3.30 2.00 -16.82
CA LEU A 149 3.04 0.78 -16.07
C LEU A 149 1.67 0.18 -16.42
N LYS A 150 0.65 1.00 -16.66
CA LYS A 150 -0.68 0.55 -17.11
C LYS A 150 -0.61 -0.19 -18.45
N GLY A 151 0.35 0.15 -19.32
CA GLY A 151 0.58 -0.55 -20.58
C GLY A 151 1.12 -1.98 -20.44
N LYS A 152 1.55 -2.39 -19.23
CA LYS A 152 2.01 -3.75 -18.96
C LYS A 152 0.82 -4.65 -18.64
N GLU A 153 0.64 -5.72 -19.41
CA GLU A 153 -0.49 -6.66 -19.26
C GLU A 153 -0.62 -7.24 -17.84
N TYR A 154 0.51 -7.42 -17.16
CA TYR A 154 0.60 -8.00 -15.83
C TYR A 154 0.43 -6.99 -14.70
N ALA A 155 0.31 -5.69 -14.96
CA ALA A 155 0.28 -4.66 -13.92
C ALA A 155 -1.10 -4.41 -13.32
N PHE A 156 -2.17 -4.67 -14.10
CA PHE A 156 -3.58 -4.52 -13.69
C PHE A 156 -3.95 -3.16 -13.06
N LEU A 157 -3.32 -2.08 -13.52
CA LEU A 157 -3.50 -0.73 -12.95
C LEU A 157 -4.74 0.02 -13.47
N ASN A 158 -5.56 -0.56 -14.34
CA ASN A 158 -6.77 0.08 -14.89
C ASN A 158 -7.76 0.55 -13.81
N VAL A 159 -7.75 -0.10 -12.64
CA VAL A 159 -8.56 0.26 -11.47
C VAL A 159 -8.27 1.67 -10.94
N PHE A 160 -7.11 2.25 -11.28
CA PHE A 160 -6.69 3.57 -10.82
C PHE A 160 -7.02 4.71 -11.79
N VAL A 161 -7.45 4.43 -13.03
CA VAL A 161 -7.66 5.48 -14.07
C VAL A 161 -8.53 6.63 -13.57
N LYS A 162 -9.69 6.31 -12.98
CA LYS A 162 -10.59 7.35 -12.44
C LYS A 162 -10.06 7.97 -11.14
N ARG A 163 -9.29 7.22 -10.36
CA ARG A 163 -8.79 7.67 -9.05
C ARG A 163 -7.69 8.71 -9.24
N ILE A 164 -6.78 8.53 -10.18
CA ILE A 164 -5.69 9.50 -10.40
C ILE A 164 -6.18 10.85 -10.94
N GLU A 165 -7.40 10.92 -11.47
CA GLU A 165 -8.06 12.14 -11.93
C GLU A 165 -8.78 12.89 -10.80
N ASP A 166 -9.04 12.24 -9.66
CA ASP A 166 -9.73 12.82 -8.51
C ASP A 166 -8.82 13.81 -7.76
N GLU A 167 -9.30 15.05 -7.61
CA GLU A 167 -8.59 16.15 -6.94
C GLU A 167 -8.19 15.84 -5.52
N LYS A 168 -8.93 14.96 -4.82
CA LYS A 168 -8.58 14.57 -3.46
C LYS A 168 -7.19 13.97 -3.35
N PHE A 169 -6.64 13.38 -4.41
CA PHE A 169 -5.31 12.77 -4.37
C PHE A 169 -4.18 13.70 -4.83
N GLU A 170 -4.43 14.99 -5.04
CA GLU A 170 -3.42 15.92 -5.56
C GLU A 170 -2.20 16.06 -4.66
N SER A 171 -2.43 16.03 -3.36
CA SER A 171 -1.37 16.08 -2.37
C SER A 171 -1.75 15.25 -1.15
N LEU A 172 -0.75 14.94 -0.31
CA LEU A 172 -1.01 14.33 0.99
C LEU A 172 -2.00 15.17 1.81
N LYS A 173 -1.85 16.50 1.81
CA LYS A 173 -2.73 17.40 2.55
C LYS A 173 -4.17 17.28 2.06
N THR A 174 -4.39 17.43 0.76
CA THR A 174 -5.74 17.33 0.15
C THR A 174 -6.35 15.97 0.43
N PHE A 175 -5.57 14.90 0.33
CA PHE A 175 -6.04 13.54 0.58
C PHE A 175 -6.49 13.36 2.01
N VAL A 176 -5.69 13.79 2.98
CA VAL A 176 -5.99 13.61 4.39
C VAL A 176 -7.13 14.53 4.83
N ASP A 177 -7.17 15.77 4.34
CA ASP A 177 -8.24 16.74 4.62
C ASP A 177 -9.57 16.34 3.96
N SER A 178 -9.55 15.46 2.95
CA SER A 178 -10.78 14.97 2.28
C SER A 178 -11.64 14.07 3.17
N PHE A 179 -11.05 13.46 4.20
CA PHE A 179 -11.81 12.71 5.21
C PHE A 179 -12.34 13.70 6.24
N LYS A 180 -13.57 13.52 6.73
CA LYS A 180 -14.12 14.26 7.89
C LYS A 180 -13.85 13.55 9.21
N ASP A 181 -13.88 12.23 9.21
CA ASP A 181 -13.71 11.40 10.39
C ASP A 181 -13.21 9.99 10.02
N LEU A 182 -13.04 9.13 11.03
CA LEU A 182 -12.63 7.75 10.83
C LEU A 182 -13.65 6.91 10.03
N SER A 183 -14.92 7.31 9.97
CA SER A 183 -15.94 6.58 9.19
C SER A 183 -15.74 6.76 7.69
N GLU A 184 -15.39 7.97 7.25
CA GLU A 184 -15.03 8.23 5.85
C GLU A 184 -13.70 7.57 5.49
N PHE A 185 -12.73 7.59 6.42
CA PHE A 185 -11.47 6.86 6.24
C PHE A 185 -11.71 5.35 6.09
N ALA A 186 -12.59 4.75 6.91
CA ALA A 186 -12.95 3.34 6.82
C ALA A 186 -13.60 2.99 5.47
N LYS A 187 -14.41 3.89 4.89
CA LYS A 187 -14.95 3.70 3.53
C LYS A 187 -13.83 3.60 2.50
N TYR A 188 -12.84 4.49 2.58
CA TYR A 188 -11.66 4.44 1.71
C TYR A 188 -10.83 3.16 1.89
N ILE A 189 -10.62 2.68 3.12
CA ILE A 189 -9.97 1.39 3.36
C ILE A 189 -10.74 0.24 2.69
N ASN A 190 -12.08 0.24 2.78
CA ASN A 190 -12.89 -0.78 2.12
C ASN A 190 -12.80 -0.69 0.58
N GLU A 191 -12.66 0.49 0.00
CA GLU A 191 -12.38 0.64 -1.44
C GLU A 191 -11.01 0.06 -1.82
N ILE A 192 -9.98 0.30 -1.02
CA ILE A 192 -8.65 -0.30 -1.21
C ILE A 192 -8.76 -1.83 -1.19
N VAL A 193 -9.49 -2.41 -0.23
CA VAL A 193 -9.67 -3.86 -0.14
C VAL A 193 -10.36 -4.41 -1.39
N LYS A 194 -11.37 -3.72 -1.93
CA LYS A 194 -12.01 -4.10 -3.20
C LYS A 194 -11.02 -4.08 -4.37
N ILE A 195 -10.13 -3.07 -4.42
CA ILE A 195 -9.07 -2.98 -5.43
C ILE A 195 -8.10 -4.16 -5.30
N ILE A 196 -7.62 -4.46 -4.09
CA ILE A 196 -6.70 -5.57 -3.82
C ILE A 196 -7.34 -6.90 -4.23
N ASN A 197 -8.60 -7.15 -3.86
CA ASN A 197 -9.30 -8.39 -4.22
C ASN A 197 -9.47 -8.52 -5.74
N ASN A 198 -9.95 -7.46 -6.41
CA ASN A 198 -10.11 -7.49 -7.86
C ASN A 198 -8.78 -7.71 -8.60
N ARG A 199 -7.70 -7.09 -8.14
CA ARG A 199 -6.36 -7.32 -8.68
C ARG A 199 -5.89 -8.74 -8.43
N THR A 200 -6.14 -9.28 -7.23
CA THR A 200 -5.77 -10.66 -6.88
C THR A 200 -6.42 -11.65 -7.84
N GLU A 201 -7.73 -11.56 -8.06
CA GLU A 201 -8.45 -12.42 -8.99
C GLU A 201 -7.87 -12.37 -10.42
N LYS A 202 -7.56 -11.16 -10.92
CA LYS A 202 -6.98 -10.98 -12.25
C LYS A 202 -5.57 -11.53 -12.38
N ILE A 203 -4.73 -11.31 -11.37
CA ILE A 203 -3.36 -11.83 -11.33
C ILE A 203 -3.39 -13.36 -11.29
N GLU A 204 -4.22 -13.96 -10.45
CA GLU A 204 -4.36 -15.42 -10.39
C GLU A 204 -4.82 -16.03 -11.72
N GLN A 205 -5.78 -15.38 -12.40
CA GLN A 205 -6.22 -15.81 -13.74
C GLN A 205 -5.08 -15.72 -14.76
N TYR A 206 -4.33 -14.62 -14.74
CA TYR A 206 -3.18 -14.43 -15.61
C TYR A 206 -2.09 -15.49 -15.39
N LEU A 207 -1.74 -15.76 -14.13
CA LEU A 207 -0.74 -16.79 -13.78
C LEU A 207 -1.18 -18.17 -14.28
N LYS A 208 -2.43 -18.56 -14.04
CA LYS A 208 -3.00 -19.83 -14.53
C LYS A 208 -2.90 -19.94 -16.06
N SER A 209 -3.20 -18.86 -16.78
CA SER A 209 -3.13 -18.86 -18.25
C SER A 209 -1.71 -19.04 -18.79
N LYS A 210 -0.70 -18.51 -18.09
CA LYS A 210 0.71 -18.64 -18.49
C LYS A 210 1.24 -20.05 -18.22
N THR A 211 0.83 -20.69 -17.13
CA THR A 211 1.18 -22.09 -16.82
C THR A 211 0.60 -23.07 -17.84
N ILE A 212 -0.66 -22.90 -18.23
CA ILE A 212 -1.29 -23.76 -19.24
C ILE A 212 -0.54 -23.65 -20.58
N ASN A 213 -0.19 -22.43 -21.01
CA ASN A 213 0.53 -22.22 -22.27
C ASN A 213 1.98 -22.73 -22.26
N SER A 214 2.65 -22.83 -21.10
CA SER A 214 3.96 -23.47 -21.03
C SER A 214 3.90 -24.99 -21.16
N ASP A 215 2.83 -25.62 -20.69
CA ASP A 215 2.66 -27.07 -20.76
C ASP A 215 2.26 -27.54 -22.16
N TYR A 216 1.55 -26.70 -22.93
CA TYR A 216 1.22 -26.98 -24.33
C TYR A 216 2.39 -26.80 -25.31
N ASN A 217 3.36 -25.94 -25.01
CA ASN A 217 4.52 -25.69 -25.87
C ASN A 217 5.71 -26.63 -25.61
N ASN A 218 5.62 -27.49 -24.59
CA ASN A 218 6.65 -28.47 -24.22
C ASN A 218 6.24 -29.93 -24.56
N ASN A 219 5.16 -30.12 -25.32
CA ASN A 219 4.72 -31.39 -25.92
C ASN A 219 4.78 -31.30 -27.44
#